data_AF-A0A920E979-F1
#
_entry.id   AF-A0A920E979-F1
#
_cell.length_a   1.000
_cell.length_b   1.000
_cell.length_c   1.000
_cell.angle_alpha   90.00
_cell.angle_beta   90.00
_cell.angle_gamma   90.00
#
_symmetry.space_group_name_H-M   'P 1'
#
loop_
_entity.id
_entity.type
_entity.pdbx_description
1 polymer ?
#
loop_
_entity_poly.entity_id
_entity_poly.type
_entity_poly.pdbx_seq_one_letter_code
_entity_poly.pdbx_strand_id
1 'polypeptide(L)'
;MTEFGKTPHRSLREYQDLGVKIVIWPASSLRVAMKSVELFYLELAKKGDARDWLDRMQSRKELYELIGYQDFEKLDHSIEQSVLP
;
A
#
# COMPACT_ATOMS: atom_id res chain seq x y z
N MET A 1 16.45 7.55 4.48
CA MET A 1 17.15 6.70 3.53
C MET A 1 16.41 6.70 2.22
N THR A 2 16.88 7.49 1.27
CA THR A 2 16.28 7.53 -0.07
C THR A 2 17.11 6.68 -1.01
N GLU A 3 16.45 5.98 -1.92
CA GLU A 3 17.10 5.24 -3.00
C GLU A 3 17.76 6.22 -3.97
N PHE A 4 18.80 5.74 -4.66
CA PHE A 4 19.48 6.45 -5.75
C PHE A 4 20.08 7.82 -5.37
N GLY A 5 20.30 8.05 -4.07
CA GLY A 5 20.99 9.23 -3.56
C GLY A 5 22.49 9.01 -3.37
N LYS A 6 23.15 9.95 -2.68
CA LYS A 6 24.58 9.84 -2.32
C LYS A 6 24.83 9.03 -1.05
N THR A 7 23.80 8.79 -0.23
CA THR A 7 23.92 8.04 1.01
C THR A 7 23.93 6.54 0.71
N PRO A 8 24.93 5.76 1.18
CA PRO A 8 24.94 4.31 1.01
C PRO A 8 23.71 3.66 1.63
N HIS A 9 23.22 2.60 0.97
CA HIS A 9 22.19 1.74 1.53
C HIS A 9 22.77 0.96 2.71
N ARG A 10 22.06 1.01 3.84
CA ARG A 10 22.37 0.22 5.02
C ARG A 10 21.09 -0.40 5.56
N SER A 11 21.26 -1.50 6.28
CA SER A 11 20.21 -2.11 7.08
C SER A 11 19.84 -1.22 8.27
N LEU A 12 18.67 -1.49 8.87
CA LEU A 12 18.24 -0.80 10.09
C LEU A 12 19.27 -0.98 11.23
N ARG A 13 19.88 -2.17 11.34
CA ARG A 13 20.90 -2.47 12.37
C ARG A 13 22.14 -1.63 12.19
N GLU A 14 22.65 -1.48 10.97
CA GLU A 14 23.80 -0.62 10.71
C GLU A 14 23.51 0.86 11.04
N TYR A 15 22.29 1.36 10.80
CA TYR A 15 21.92 2.70 11.25
C TYR A 15 21.86 2.80 12.77
N GLN A 16 21.35 1.77 13.44
CA GLN A 16 21.32 1.69 14.89
C GLN A 16 22.73 1.70 15.49
N ASP A 17 23.66 0.94 14.91
CA ASP A 17 25.07 0.87 15.34
C ASP A 17 25.79 2.22 15.15
N LEU A 18 25.35 3.04 14.18
CA LEU A 18 25.80 4.42 13.98
C LEU A 18 25.13 5.44 14.93
N GLY A 19 24.27 4.99 15.84
CA GLY A 19 23.56 5.84 16.82
C GLY A 19 22.30 6.53 16.28
N VAL A 20 21.87 6.21 15.05
CA VAL A 20 20.64 6.78 14.46
C VAL A 20 19.41 6.22 15.17
N LYS A 21 18.49 7.11 15.58
CA LYS A 21 17.27 6.74 16.33
C LYS A 21 16.03 6.57 15.46
N ILE A 22 15.99 7.23 14.31
CA ILE A 22 14.86 7.20 13.38
C ILE A 22 15.42 7.12 11.96
N VAL A 23 14.86 6.21 11.16
CA VAL A 23 15.14 6.08 9.73
C VAL A 23 13.83 6.21 8.98
N ILE A 24 13.83 7.02 7.92
CA ILE A 24 12.66 7.23 7.05
C ILE A 24 12.92 6.66 5.66
N TRP A 25 11.87 6.26 4.96
CA TRP A 25 11.91 5.78 3.56
C TRP A 25 10.98 6.66 2.72
N PRO A 26 11.44 7.86 2.33
CA PRO A 26 10.55 8.97 2.00
C PRO A 26 9.75 8.75 0.72
N ALA A 27 10.27 7.99 -0.24
CA ALA A 27 9.65 7.80 -1.56
C ALA A 27 9.54 6.33 -1.98
N SER A 28 9.92 5.39 -1.12
CA SER A 28 10.08 3.98 -1.50
C SER A 28 8.76 3.36 -1.96
N SER A 29 7.68 3.60 -1.21
CA SER A 29 6.33 3.12 -1.56
C SER A 29 5.87 3.67 -2.92
N LEU A 30 6.07 4.97 -3.15
CA LEU A 30 5.72 5.62 -4.41
C LEU A 30 6.51 5.02 -5.59
N ARG A 31 7.82 4.81 -5.43
CA ARG A 31 8.67 4.22 -6.47
C ARG A 31 8.21 2.81 -6.84
N VAL A 32 7.89 1.98 -5.85
CA VAL A 32 7.36 0.63 -6.07
C VAL A 32 6.01 0.69 -6.77
N ALA A 33 5.08 1.52 -6.28
CA ALA A 33 3.75 1.66 -6.85
C ALA A 33 3.80 2.10 -8.32
N MET A 34 4.59 3.13 -8.63
CA MET A 34 4.70 3.64 -10.00
C MET A 34 5.34 2.63 -10.94
N LYS A 35 6.31 1.81 -10.48
CA LYS A 35 6.87 0.76 -11.31
C LYS A 35 5.85 -0.34 -11.62
N SER A 36 5.03 -0.73 -10.65
CA SER A 36 3.94 -1.69 -10.88
C SER A 36 2.90 -1.13 -11.85
N VAL A 37 2.53 0.14 -11.71
CA VAL A 37 1.58 0.83 -12.61
C VAL A 37 2.13 0.90 -14.05
N GLU A 38 3.41 1.25 -14.22
CA GLU A 38 4.07 1.26 -15.53
C GLU A 38 4.00 -0.10 -16.21
N LEU A 39 4.39 -1.16 -15.49
CA LEU A 39 4.38 -2.53 -16.02
C LEU A 39 2.97 -2.99 -16.39
N PHE A 40 1.98 -2.68 -15.56
CA PHE A 40 0.57 -3.00 -15.83
C PHE A 40 0.09 -2.38 -17.13
N TYR A 41 0.31 -1.06 -17.31
CA TYR A 41 -0.14 -0.38 -18.51
C TYR A 41 0.61 -0.81 -19.78
N LEU A 42 1.90 -1.12 -19.67
CA LEU A 42 2.66 -1.68 -20.80
C LEU A 42 2.11 -3.02 -21.27
N GLU A 43 1.70 -3.89 -20.35
CA GLU A 43 1.12 -5.18 -20.69
C GLU A 43 -0.32 -5.06 -21.18
N LEU A 44 -1.13 -4.20 -20.53
CA LEU A 44 -2.49 -3.91 -20.95
C LEU A 44 -2.52 -3.34 -22.38
N ALA A 45 -1.61 -2.42 -22.72
CA ALA A 45 -1.51 -1.87 -24.07
C ALA A 45 -1.14 -2.92 -25.13
N LYS A 46 -0.35 -3.94 -24.76
CA LYS A 46 0.06 -5.01 -25.66
C LYS A 46 -1.01 -6.09 -25.85
N LYS A 47 -1.70 -6.46 -24.76
CA LYS A 47 -2.61 -7.61 -24.73
C LYS A 47 -4.08 -7.23 -24.83
N GLY A 48 -4.43 -5.98 -24.49
CA GLY A 48 -5.81 -5.52 -24.38
C GLY A 48 -6.57 -6.15 -23.20
N ASP A 49 -5.86 -6.78 -22.25
CA ASP A 49 -6.44 -7.57 -21.17
C ASP A 49 -5.60 -7.48 -19.89
N ALA A 50 -6.27 -7.53 -18.74
CA ALA A 50 -5.69 -7.45 -17.40
C ALA A 50 -5.66 -8.79 -16.63
N ARG A 51 -6.18 -9.90 -17.20
CA ARG A 51 -6.29 -11.20 -16.50
C ARG A 51 -4.98 -11.71 -15.93
N ASP A 52 -3.87 -11.49 -16.61
CA ASP A 52 -2.53 -11.92 -16.18
C ASP A 52 -2.00 -11.16 -14.95
N TRP A 53 -2.72 -10.15 -14.47
CA TRP A 53 -2.35 -9.35 -13.30
C TRP A 53 -3.20 -9.62 -12.06
N LEU A 54 -4.22 -10.47 -12.13
CA LEU A 54 -5.18 -10.65 -11.04
C LEU A 54 -4.52 -11.08 -9.71
N ASP A 55 -3.45 -11.87 -9.77
CA ASP A 55 -2.66 -12.32 -8.62
C ASP A 55 -1.72 -11.25 -8.04
N ARG A 56 -1.53 -10.14 -8.76
CA ARG A 56 -0.68 -9.00 -8.37
C ARG A 56 -1.48 -7.79 -7.92
N MET A 57 -2.80 -7.83 -8.05
CA MET A 57 -3.70 -6.76 -7.61
C MET A 57 -4.14 -7.00 -6.17
N GLN A 58 -4.33 -5.91 -5.43
CA GLN A 58 -5.10 -5.99 -4.19
C GLN A 58 -6.53 -6.40 -4.52
N SER A 59 -6.98 -7.51 -3.95
CA SER A 59 -8.35 -7.98 -4.09
C SER A 59 -9.33 -7.06 -3.36
N ARG A 60 -10.61 -7.12 -3.76
CA ARG A 60 -11.68 -6.37 -3.09
C ARG A 60 -11.79 -6.73 -1.60
N LYS A 61 -11.58 -8.01 -1.26
CA LYS A 61 -11.61 -8.48 0.12
C LYS A 61 -10.49 -7.84 0.95
N GLU A 62 -9.25 -7.87 0.46
CA GLU A 62 -8.10 -7.24 1.14
C GLU A 62 -8.29 -5.73 1.27
N LEU A 63 -8.84 -5.06 0.26
CA LEU A 63 -9.15 -3.64 0.33
C LEU A 63 -10.19 -3.34 1.42
N TYR A 64 -11.26 -4.14 1.51
CA TYR A 64 -12.31 -3.97 2.51
C TYR A 64 -11.82 -4.18 3.93
N GLU A 65 -10.99 -5.20 4.14
CA GLU A 65 -10.32 -5.44 5.42
C GLU A 65 -9.38 -4.26 5.76
N LEU A 66 -8.61 -3.77 4.79
CA LEU A 66 -7.66 -2.65 4.99
C LEU A 66 -8.35 -1.36 5.41
N ILE A 67 -9.47 -1.00 4.78
CA ILE A 67 -10.18 0.26 5.05
C ILE A 67 -11.23 0.13 6.19
N GLY A 68 -11.32 -1.02 6.83
CA GLY A 68 -12.29 -1.27 7.91
C GLY A 68 -13.74 -1.19 7.44
N TYR A 69 -14.03 -1.58 6.19
CA TYR A 69 -15.34 -1.37 5.56
C TYR A 69 -16.51 -1.91 6.41
N GLN A 70 -16.35 -3.11 6.98
CA GLN A 70 -17.38 -3.75 7.82
C GLN A 70 -17.64 -3.01 9.14
N ASP A 71 -16.67 -2.28 9.67
CA ASP A 71 -16.86 -1.54 10.91
C ASP A 71 -17.75 -0.31 10.69
N PHE A 72 -17.67 0.30 9.51
CA PHE A 72 -18.61 1.32 9.08
C PHE A 72 -20.02 0.75 8.87
N GLU A 73 -20.17 -0.44 8.27
CA GLU A 73 -21.49 -1.10 8.15
C GLU A 73 -22.12 -1.40 9.52
N LYS A 74 -21.34 -1.89 10.48
CA LYS A 74 -21.82 -2.13 11.85
C LYS A 74 -22.26 -0.83 12.52
N LEU A 75 -21.49 0.24 12.35
CA LEU A 75 -21.83 1.56 12.89
C LEU A 75 -23.16 2.05 12.32
N ASP A 76 -23.34 1.96 11.01
CA ASP A 76 -24.57 2.39 10.33
C ASP A 76 -25.80 1.65 10.86
N HIS A 77 -25.72 0.32 10.95
CA HIS A 77 -26.80 -0.49 11.52
C HIS A 77 -27.11 -0.16 12.98
N SER A 78 -26.12 0.23 13.79
CA SER A 78 -26.35 0.63 15.18
C SER A 78 -27.10 1.96 15.30
N ILE A 79 -26.94 2.86 14.31
CA ILE A 79 -27.59 4.18 14.29
C ILE A 79 -28.99 4.09 13.72
N GLU A 80 -29.22 3.29 12.67
CA GLU A 80 -30.55 3.00 12.12
C GLU A 80 -31.50 2.47 13.21
N GLN A 81 -30.97 1.68 14.14
CA GLN A 81 -31.71 1.18 15.30
C GLN A 81 -31.85 2.21 16.44
N SER A 82 -31.66 3.52 16.20
CA SER A 82 -31.87 4.57 17.20
C SER A 82 -33.29 4.53 17.76
N VAL A 83 -33.42 3.89 18.91
CA VAL A 83 -34.65 3.81 19.67
C VAL A 83 -34.83 5.14 20.42
N LEU A 84 -36.01 5.74 20.32
CA LEU A 84 -36.39 6.87 21.18
C LEU A 84 -36.31 6.46 22.66
N PRO A 85 -35.93 7.37 23.57
CA PRO A 85 -35.76 7.08 24.99
C PRO A 85 -37.01 6.52 25.66
#